data_AF-A0A0L7R7P6-F1
#
_entry.id   AF-A0A0L7R7P6-F1
#
_cell.length_a   1.000
_cell.length_b   1.000
_cell.length_c   1.000
_cell.angle_alpha   90.00
_cell.angle_beta   90.00
_cell.angle_gamma   90.00
#
_symmetry.space_group_name_H-M   'P 1'
#
loop_
_entity.id
_entity.type
_entity.pdbx_description
1 polymer ?
#
loop_
_entity_poly.entity_id
_entity_poly.type
_entity_poly.pdbx_seq_one_letter_code
_entity_poly.pdbx_strand_id
1 'polypeptide(L)' 'MEQNIKRKKVTKESIVHDIASAVSGISESLISMNESYRSLLKVNRALVLFIQNTKKQQNLDNVQSDLEQATIVEEESE' A
#
# COMPACT_ATOMS: atom_id res chain seq x y z
N MET A 1 23.12 -34.21 -44.21
CA MET A 1 21.67 -34.42 -43.99
C MET A 1 21.09 -33.11 -43.50
N GLU A 2 20.39 -32.37 -44.36
CA GLU A 2 19.71 -31.14 -43.99
C GLU A 2 18.46 -31.48 -43.16
N GLN A 3 18.45 -31.13 -41.87
CA GLN A 3 17.27 -31.27 -41.04
C GLN A 3 16.25 -30.19 -41.46
N ASN A 4 15.29 -30.59 -42.27
CA ASN A 4 14.10 -29.79 -42.57
C ASN A 4 13.29 -29.61 -41.27
N ILE A 5 13.45 -28.48 -40.59
CA ILE A 5 12.64 -28.10 -39.44
C ILE A 5 11.22 -27.88 -39.95
N LYS A 6 10.36 -28.91 -39.84
CA LYS A 6 8.93 -28.81 -40.13
C LYS A 6 8.33 -27.76 -39.19
N ARG A 7 8.05 -26.56 -39.70
CA ARG A 7 7.32 -25.52 -38.97
C ARG A 7 5.97 -26.10 -38.54
N LYS A 8 5.70 -26.06 -37.23
CA LYS A 8 4.41 -26.46 -36.67
C LYS A 8 3.34 -25.57 -37.29
N LYS A 9 2.33 -26.17 -37.91
CA LYS A 9 1.24 -25.43 -38.57
C LYS A 9 0.46 -24.69 -37.49
N VAL A 10 0.44 -23.36 -37.53
CA VAL A 10 -0.42 -22.56 -36.64
C VAL A 10 -1.86 -22.88 -37.00
N THR A 11 -2.63 -23.37 -36.03
CA THR A 11 -4.06 -23.65 -36.20
C THR A 11 -4.90 -22.61 -35.48
N LYS A 12 -6.18 -22.49 -35.85
CA LYS A 12 -7.10 -21.55 -35.19
C LYS A 12 -7.24 -21.88 -33.70
N GLU A 13 -7.21 -23.15 -33.35
CA GLU A 13 -7.26 -23.65 -31.97
C GLU A 13 -6.04 -23.21 -31.17
N SER A 14 -4.84 -23.24 -31.78
CA SER A 14 -3.61 -22.71 -31.15
C SER A 14 -3.75 -21.23 -30.84
N ILE A 15 -4.30 -20.43 -31.76
CA ILE A 15 -4.50 -19.00 -31.56
C ILE A 15 -5.51 -18.73 -30.44
N VAL A 16 -6.61 -19.48 -30.41
CA VAL A 16 -7.63 -19.35 -29.34
C VAL A 16 -7.03 -19.72 -27.97
N HIS A 17 -6.23 -20.78 -27.91
CA HIS A 17 -5.51 -21.17 -26.70
C HIS A 17 -4.54 -20.06 -26.24
N ASP A 18 -3.76 -19.48 -27.15
CA ASP A 18 -2.81 -18.42 -26.83
C ASP A 18 -3.52 -17.17 -26.31
N ILE A 19 -4.67 -16.80 -26.90
CA ILE A 19 -5.52 -15.71 -26.41
C ILE A 19 -6.05 -16.02 -25.01
N ALA A 20 -6.58 -17.22 -24.77
CA ALA A 20 -7.09 -17.61 -23.46
C ALA A 20 -6.00 -17.60 -22.39
N SER A 21 -4.79 -18.05 -22.73
CA SER A 21 -3.63 -18.00 -21.85
C SER A 21 -3.22 -16.55 -21.54
N ALA A 22 -3.22 -15.66 -22.54
CA ALA A 22 -2.91 -14.26 -22.34
C ALA A 22 -3.94 -13.56 -21.44
N VAL A 23 -5.24 -13.82 -21.65
CA VAL A 23 -6.32 -13.29 -20.80
C VAL A 23 -6.17 -13.77 -19.36
N SER A 24 -5.84 -15.04 -19.17
CA SER A 24 -5.61 -15.60 -17.83
C SER A 24 -4.43 -14.91 -17.13
N GLY A 25 -3.30 -14.74 -17.83
CA GLY A 25 -2.13 -14.03 -17.30
C GLY A 25 -2.39 -12.55 -16.97
N ILE A 26 -3.21 -11.86 -17.77
CA ILE A 26 -3.67 -10.50 -17.46
C ILE A 26 -4.53 -10.49 -16.19
N SER A 27 -5.46 -11.44 -16.07
CA SER A 27 -6.33 -11.55 -14.89
C SER A 27 -5.53 -11.77 -13.61
N GLU A 28 -4.57 -12.70 -13.62
CA GLU A 28 -3.68 -12.95 -12.48
C GLU A 28 -2.86 -11.72 -12.11
N SER A 29 -2.33 -11.00 -13.11
CA SER A 29 -1.58 -9.76 -12.90
C SER A 29 -2.44 -8.68 -12.24
N LEU A 30 -3.70 -8.53 -12.66
CA LEU A 30 -4.64 -7.58 -12.07
C LEU A 30 -4.99 -7.94 -10.62
N ILE A 31 -5.16 -9.23 -10.31
CA ILE A 31 -5.40 -9.71 -8.95
C ILE A 31 -4.21 -9.35 -8.04
N SER A 32 -2.99 -9.68 -8.48
CA SER A 32 -1.75 -9.36 -7.74
C SER A 32 -1.57 -7.84 -7.53
N MET A 33 -1.86 -7.03 -8.56
CA MET A 33 -1.81 -5.59 -8.46
C MET A 33 -2.83 -5.04 -7.45
N ASN A 34 -4.05 -5.56 -7.46
CA ASN A 34 -5.09 -5.19 -6.51
C ASN A 34 -4.72 -5.54 -5.06
N GLU A 35 -4.11 -6.70 -4.83
CA GLU A 35 -3.60 -7.08 -3.50
C GLU A 35 -2.47 -6.16 -3.02
N SER A 36 -1.58 -5.78 -3.92
CA SER A 36 -0.50 -4.82 -3.65
C SER A 36 -1.06 -3.45 -3.27
N TYR A 37 -2.04 -2.94 -4.02
CA TYR A 37 -2.72 -1.67 -3.69
C TYR A 37 -3.47 -1.73 -2.36
N ARG A 38 -4.14 -2.85 -2.06
CA ARG A 38 -4.79 -3.04 -0.75
C ARG A 38 -3.79 -2.99 0.39
N SER A 39 -2.61 -3.58 0.21
CA SER A 39 -1.53 -3.55 1.21
C SER A 39 -0.99 -2.13 1.41
N LEU A 40 -0.72 -1.40 0.32
CA LEU A 40 -0.31 0.00 0.38
C LEU A 40 -1.35 0.88 1.08
N LEU A 41 -2.64 0.68 0.80
CA LEU A 41 -3.71 1.44 1.45
C LEU A 41 -3.76 1.20 2.97
N LYS A 42 -3.54 -0.05 3.42
CA LYS A 42 -3.46 -0.38 4.85
C LYS A 42 -2.30 0.35 5.52
N VAL A 43 -1.12 0.32 4.91
CA VAL A 43 0.08 1.02 5.42
C VAL A 43 -0.16 2.53 5.48
N ASN A 44 -0.71 3.13 4.41
CA ASN A 44 -1.02 4.56 4.38
C ASN A 44 -2.02 4.96 5.47
N ARG A 45 -3.05 4.16 5.72
CA ARG A 45 -3.99 4.40 6.83
C ARG A 45 -3.30 4.34 8.18
N ALA A 46 -2.44 3.34 8.40
CA ALA A 46 -1.69 3.23 9.64
C ALA A 46 -0.76 4.44 9.86
N LEU A 47 -0.09 4.90 8.80
CA LEU A 47 0.79 6.07 8.85
C LEU A 47 0.02 7.35 9.16
N VAL A 48 -1.13 7.58 8.52
CA VAL A 48 -1.98 8.75 8.79
C VAL A 48 -2.45 8.75 10.25
N LEU A 49 -2.92 7.60 10.75
CA LEU A 49 -3.34 7.47 12.15
C LEU A 49 -2.19 7.71 13.11
N PHE A 50 -1.01 7.18 12.81
CA PHE A 50 0.19 7.41 13.61
C PHE A 50 0.52 8.91 13.68
N ILE A 51 0.58 9.61 12.53
CA ILE A 51 0.87 11.05 12.48
C ILE A 51 -0.19 11.86 13.27
N GLN A 52 -1.47 11.50 13.14
CA GLN A 52 -2.55 12.17 13.88
C GLN A 52 -2.41 11.97 15.39
N ASN A 53 -2.10 10.75 15.83
CA ASN A 53 -1.90 10.44 17.24
C ASN A 53 -0.68 11.16 17.81
N THR A 54 0.44 11.19 17.08
CA THR A 54 1.64 11.91 17.51
C THR A 54 1.38 13.41 17.65
N LYS A 55 0.65 14.02 16.71
CA LYS A 55 0.24 15.43 16.82
C LYS A 55 -0.65 15.69 18.01
N LYS A 56 -1.61 14.79 18.28
CA LYS A 56 -2.48 14.90 19.45
C LYS A 56 -1.68 14.79 20.76
N GLN A 57 -0.70 13.90 20.80
CA GLN A 57 0.16 13.72 21.96
C GLN A 57 1.02 14.97 22.22
N GLN A 58 1.65 15.53 21.18
CA GLN A 58 2.39 16.80 21.30
C GLN A 58 1.53 17.95 21.82
N ASN A 59 0.27 18.04 21.37
CA ASN A 59 -0.64 19.07 21.88
C ASN A 59 -0.97 18.86 23.36
N LEU A 60 -1.11 17.61 23.83
CA LEU A 60 -1.33 17.30 25.24
C LEU A 60 -0.11 17.64 26.09
N ASP A 61 1.09 17.31 25.61
CA ASP A 61 2.35 17.62 26.30
C ASP A 61 2.52 19.15 26.47
N ASN A 62 2.16 19.94 25.45
CA ASN A 62 2.19 21.39 25.53
C ASN A 62 1.18 21.94 26.56
N VAL A 63 -0.07 21.43 26.56
CA VAL A 63 -1.08 21.85 27.55
C VAL A 63 -0.66 21.49 28.98
N GLN A 64 -0.04 20.32 29.17
CA GLN A 64 0.49 19.94 30.47
C GLN A 64 1.62 20.88 30.92
N SER A 65 2.55 21.21 30.02
CA SER A 65 3.61 22.19 30.31
C SER A 65 3.05 23.57 30.67
N ASP A 66 2.02 24.03 29.97
CA ASP A 66 1.37 25.32 30.25
C ASP A 66 0.68 25.32 31.63
N LEU A 67 0.03 24.20 31.99
CA LEU A 67 -0.59 24.03 33.31
C LEU A 67 0.45 24.02 34.43
N GLU A 68 1.55 23.28 34.26
CA GLU A 68 2.65 23.23 35.24
C GLU A 68 3.27 24.63 35.46
N GLN A 69 3.50 25.40 34.39
CA GLN A 69 3.99 26.78 34.50
C GLN A 69 2.99 27.69 35.22
N ALA A 70 1.69 27.57 34.94
CA ALA A 70 0.67 28.37 35.61
C ALA A 70 0.62 28.09 37.12
N THR A 71 0.74 26.83 37.53
CA THR A 71 0.78 26.44 38.96
C THR A 71 2.01 27.00 39.67
N ILE A 72 3.18 26.99 39.03
CA ILE A 72 4.41 27.55 39.62
C ILE A 72 4.28 29.06 39.87
N VAL A 73 3.67 29.81 38.94
CA VAL A 73 3.47 31.26 39.09
C VAL A 73 2.49 31.60 40.21
N GLU A 74 1.47 30.78 40.44
CA GLU A 74 0.55 30.95 41.57
C GLU A 74 1.25 30.66 42.92
N GLU A 75 2.10 29.63 43.01
CA GLU A 75 2.86 29.33 44.25
C GLU A 75 3.93 30.36 44.59
N GLU A 76 4.54 31.05 43.61
CA GLU A 76 5.53 32.12 43.84
C GLU A 76 4.91 33.49 44.19
N SER A 77 3.59 33.62 44.08
CA SER A 77 2.84 34.86 44.31
C SER A 77 2.19 34.96 45.71
N GLU A 78 2.30 33.90 46.53
CA GLU A 78 1.88 33.84 47.94
C GLU A 78 3.05 34.07 48.91
#